data_AF-A0A966DBM4-F1
#
_entry.id   AF-A0A966DBM4-F1
#
_cell.length_a   1.000
_cell.length_b   1.000
_cell.length_c   1.000
_cell.angle_alpha   90.00
_cell.angle_beta   90.00
_cell.angle_gamma   90.00
#
_symmetry.space_group_name_H-M   'P 1'
#
loop_
_entity.id
_entity.type
_entity.pdbx_description
1 polymer ?
#
loop_
_entity_poly.entity_id
_entity_poly.type
_entity_poly.pdbx_seq_one_letter_code
_entity_poly.pdbx_strand_id
1 'polypeptide(L)'
;VRKSRFTHQFLDEQDGFTVSFFPKEMKDRLLWCGQHSGREYDKVAKTGLVPSCISSPSGGERVTFKQASLVFSCTKAACFDLESSAFLKSEVKEFYHDGDLHTVYIGFIDSILSNQ
;
A
#
# COMPACT_ATOMS: atom_id res chain seq x y z
N VAL A 1 1.08 6.66 -3.56
CA VAL A 1 2.36 6.14 -2.99
C VAL A 1 3.52 6.92 -3.58
N ARG A 2 4.48 7.38 -2.77
CA ARG A 2 5.66 8.12 -3.30
C ARG A 2 6.56 7.21 -4.13
N LYS A 3 7.22 7.76 -5.15
CA LYS A 3 8.10 6.99 -6.05
C LYS A 3 9.30 6.39 -5.32
N SER A 4 9.79 7.06 -4.28
CA SER A 4 10.87 6.53 -3.42
C SER A 4 10.50 5.27 -2.64
N ARG A 5 9.20 5.03 -2.38
CA ARG A 5 8.76 3.91 -1.54
C ARG A 5 8.96 2.60 -2.29
N PHE A 6 9.56 1.61 -1.62
CA PHE A 6 9.79 0.29 -2.22
C PHE A 6 8.52 -0.39 -2.75
N THR A 7 7.37 -0.11 -2.13
CA THR A 7 6.06 -0.61 -2.56
C THR A 7 5.63 -0.09 -3.94
N HIS A 8 6.16 1.06 -4.38
CA HIS A 8 5.79 1.69 -5.65
C HIS A 8 6.02 0.77 -6.85
N GLN A 9 7.20 0.16 -6.97
CA GLN A 9 7.50 -0.76 -8.08
C GLN A 9 6.53 -1.95 -8.14
N PHE A 10 6.14 -2.50 -6.98
CA PHE A 10 5.19 -3.63 -6.93
C PHE A 10 3.79 -3.18 -7.35
N LEU A 11 3.39 -1.97 -6.95
CA LEU A 11 2.11 -1.42 -7.40
C LEU A 11 2.12 -1.10 -8.90
N ASP A 12 3.27 -0.76 -9.49
CA ASP A 12 3.38 -0.54 -10.93
C ASP A 12 3.34 -1.85 -11.71
N GLU A 13 4.08 -2.87 -11.27
CA GLU A 13 4.22 -4.16 -11.95
C GLU A 13 2.99 -5.07 -11.83
N GLN A 14 2.23 -4.98 -10.73
CA GLN A 14 1.07 -5.86 -10.50
C GLN A 14 -0.22 -5.26 -11.05
N ASP A 15 -1.24 -6.08 -11.32
CA ASP A 15 -2.55 -5.63 -11.83
C ASP A 15 -3.45 -5.03 -10.73
N GLY A 16 -3.14 -5.30 -9.47
CA GLY A 16 -3.94 -4.94 -8.32
C GLY A 16 -3.14 -4.92 -7.02
N PHE A 17 -3.84 -4.64 -5.93
CA PHE A 17 -3.25 -4.52 -4.60
C PHE A 17 -4.28 -4.85 -3.51
N THR A 18 -3.80 -5.05 -2.28
CA THR A 18 -4.68 -5.16 -1.12
C THR A 18 -4.56 -3.94 -0.22
N VAL A 19 -5.66 -3.57 0.43
CA VAL A 19 -5.67 -2.61 1.53
C VAL A 19 -6.11 -3.37 2.77
N SER A 20 -5.15 -3.59 3.68
CA SER A 20 -5.35 -4.40 4.88
C SER A 20 -5.45 -3.49 6.12
N PHE A 21 -6.55 -3.62 6.85
CA PHE A 21 -6.79 -2.94 8.12
C PHE A 21 -6.53 -3.91 9.26
N PHE A 22 -5.91 -3.41 10.32
CA PHE A 22 -5.51 -4.23 11.46
C PHE A 22 -6.13 -3.69 12.76
N PRO A 23 -6.26 -4.55 13.78
CA PRO A 23 -6.61 -4.13 15.13
C PRO A 23 -5.66 -3.06 15.69
N LYS A 24 -6.17 -2.23 16.61
CA LYS A 24 -5.45 -1.07 17.16
C LYS A 24 -4.17 -1.47 17.89
N GLU A 25 -4.15 -2.67 18.46
CA GLU A 25 -3.03 -3.26 19.21
C GLU A 25 -1.79 -3.46 18.33
N MET A 26 -1.97 -3.51 17.01
CA MET A 26 -0.87 -3.70 16.04
C MET A 26 -0.31 -2.38 15.50
N LYS A 27 -0.79 -1.22 16.00
CA LYS A 27 -0.38 0.10 15.52
C LYS A 27 1.14 0.28 15.46
N ASP A 28 1.85 -0.15 16.49
CA ASP A 28 3.31 0.04 16.55
C ASP A 28 4.05 -0.79 15.49
N ARG A 29 3.56 -2.00 15.20
CA ARG A 29 4.10 -2.85 14.12
C ARG A 29 3.88 -2.22 12.76
N LEU A 30 2.69 -1.65 12.52
CA LEU A 30 2.37 -0.94 11.28
C LEU A 30 3.18 0.35 11.12
N LEU A 31 3.35 1.11 12.20
CA LEU A 31 4.18 2.32 12.20
C LEU A 31 5.62 1.97 11.85
N TRP A 32 6.16 0.90 12.44
CA TRP A 32 7.50 0.41 12.11
C TRP A 32 7.62 0.07 10.62
N CYS A 33 6.65 -0.64 10.06
CA CYS A 33 6.57 -0.93 8.61
C CYS A 33 6.49 0.34 7.74
N GLY A 34 5.90 1.43 8.26
CA GLY A 34 5.81 2.72 7.57
C GLY A 34 7.11 3.53 7.63
N GLN A 35 7.95 3.31 8.64
CA GLN A 35 9.22 4.02 8.85
C GLN A 35 10.42 3.34 8.17
N HIS A 36 10.39 2.01 8.04
CA HIS A 36 11.51 1.24 7.50
C HIS A 36 11.24 0.78 6.06
N SER A 37 12.28 0.76 5.22
CA SER A 37 12.17 0.33 3.83
C SER A 37 12.28 -1.19 3.70
N GLY A 38 11.48 -1.79 2.82
CA GLY A 38 11.62 -3.21 2.47
C GLY A 38 12.85 -3.51 1.62
N ARG A 39 13.56 -2.48 1.13
CA ARG A 39 14.87 -2.62 0.48
C ARG A 39 15.95 -3.08 1.46
N GLU A 40 15.82 -2.69 2.73
CA GLU A 40 16.84 -2.89 3.77
C GLU A 40 16.44 -3.94 4.80
N TYR A 41 15.13 -4.12 5.02
CA TYR A 41 14.62 -4.98 6.08
C TYR A 41 13.61 -5.99 5.53
N ASP A 42 13.76 -7.23 5.99
CA ASP A 42 12.66 -8.19 5.99
C ASP A 42 11.62 -7.75 7.04
N LYS A 43 10.57 -7.07 6.58
CA LYS A 43 9.51 -6.56 7.45
C LYS A 43 8.70 -7.67 8.10
N VAL A 44 8.53 -8.80 7.42
CA VAL A 44 7.79 -9.97 7.92
C VAL A 44 8.53 -10.54 9.12
N ALA A 45 9.83 -10.81 8.97
CA ALA A 45 10.66 -11.30 10.05
C ALA A 45 10.76 -10.31 11.22
N LYS A 46 10.87 -9.01 10.95
CA LYS A 46 11.01 -7.98 12.00
C LYS A 46 9.74 -7.71 12.79
N THR A 47 8.59 -7.78 12.14
CA THR A 47 7.30 -7.47 12.79
C THR A 47 6.54 -8.70 13.24
N GLY A 48 6.88 -9.90 12.77
CA GLY A 48 6.11 -11.12 12.98
C GLY A 48 4.75 -11.09 12.27
N LEU A 49 4.56 -10.21 11.27
CA LEU A 49 3.35 -10.22 10.44
C LEU A 49 3.36 -11.52 9.63
N VAL A 50 2.23 -12.20 9.49
CA VAL A 50 2.17 -13.49 8.80
C VAL A 50 1.48 -13.28 7.47
N PRO A 51 2.20 -13.33 6.33
CA PRO A 51 1.60 -13.17 5.02
C PRO A 51 0.50 -14.21 4.77
N SER A 52 -0.49 -13.79 4.01
CA SER A 52 -1.55 -14.64 3.45
C SER A 52 -1.78 -14.23 2.00
N CYS A 53 -2.34 -15.12 1.19
CA CYS A 53 -2.64 -14.84 -0.20
C CYS A 53 -4.15 -14.92 -0.42
N ILE A 54 -4.64 -14.07 -1.32
CA ILE A 54 -6.01 -14.11 -1.83
C ILE A 54 -5.98 -14.19 -3.35
N SER A 55 -6.92 -14.91 -3.94
CA SER A 55 -7.01 -15.03 -5.40
C SER A 55 -7.32 -13.68 -6.05
N SER A 56 -6.59 -13.36 -7.12
CA SER A 56 -6.88 -12.23 -8.00
C SER A 56 -7.91 -12.64 -9.06
N PRO A 57 -8.82 -11.75 -9.49
CA PRO A 57 -9.73 -12.03 -10.60
C PRO A 57 -9.02 -12.42 -11.91
N SER A 58 -7.77 -11.99 -12.10
CA SER A 58 -6.93 -12.29 -13.26
C SER A 58 -6.23 -13.65 -13.21
N GLY A 59 -6.46 -14.46 -12.17
CA GLY A 59 -5.87 -15.80 -12.02
C GLY A 59 -4.54 -15.84 -11.28
N GLY A 60 -4.08 -14.71 -10.73
CA GLY A 60 -2.91 -14.61 -9.83
C GLY A 60 -3.27 -14.61 -8.33
N GLU A 61 -2.30 -14.24 -7.50
CA GLU A 61 -2.49 -14.03 -6.06
C GLU A 61 -2.14 -12.60 -5.65
N ARG A 62 -2.80 -12.11 -4.60
CA ARG A 62 -2.47 -10.84 -3.94
C ARG A 62 -2.13 -11.09 -2.48
N VAL A 63 -1.08 -10.44 -2.00
CA VAL A 63 -0.61 -10.59 -0.62
C VAL A 63 -1.46 -9.75 0.34
N THR A 64 -1.83 -10.35 1.46
CA THR A 64 -2.38 -9.72 2.67
C THR A 64 -1.71 -10.34 3.90
N PHE A 65 -2.31 -10.20 5.09
CA PHE A 65 -1.76 -10.72 6.33
C PHE A 65 -2.86 -11.36 7.18
N LYS A 66 -2.56 -12.50 7.80
CA LYS A 66 -3.54 -13.23 8.65
C LYS A 66 -4.09 -12.39 9.80
N GLN A 67 -3.32 -11.40 10.26
CA GLN A 67 -3.73 -10.53 11.35
C GLN A 67 -4.61 -9.34 10.91
N ALA A 68 -4.90 -9.21 9.61
CA ALA A 68 -5.77 -8.16 9.11
C ALA A 68 -7.23 -8.48 9.46
N SER A 69 -7.93 -7.53 10.09
CA SER A 69 -9.35 -7.67 10.45
C SER A 69 -10.30 -7.38 9.29
N LEU A 70 -9.83 -6.59 8.31
CA LEU A 70 -10.56 -6.25 7.09
C LEU A 70 -9.57 -6.09 5.95
N VAL A 71 -9.86 -6.67 4.79
CA VAL A 71 -9.02 -6.59 3.60
C VAL A 71 -9.87 -6.25 2.40
N PHE A 72 -9.49 -5.20 1.67
CA PHE A 72 -10.01 -4.93 0.34
C PHE A 72 -9.04 -5.48 -0.69
N SER A 73 -9.53 -6.36 -1.57
CA SER A 73 -8.81 -6.80 -2.76
C SER A 73 -9.20 -5.89 -3.92
N CYS A 74 -8.22 -5.23 -4.52
CA CYS A 74 -8.48 -4.20 -5.53
C CYS A 74 -7.74 -4.47 -6.84
N THR A 75 -8.44 -4.40 -7.96
CA THR A 75 -7.84 -4.27 -9.29
C THR A 75 -7.58 -2.79 -9.55
N LYS A 76 -6.41 -2.43 -10.11
CA LYS A 76 -6.11 -1.04 -10.45
C LYS A 76 -7.07 -0.55 -11.54
N ALA A 77 -7.86 0.46 -11.21
CA ALA A 77 -8.80 1.11 -12.12
C ALA A 77 -8.19 2.35 -12.79
N ALA A 78 -7.31 3.07 -12.11
CA ALA A 78 -6.53 4.16 -12.69
C ALA A 78 -5.20 4.35 -11.96
N CYS A 79 -4.21 4.89 -12.67
CA CYS A 79 -2.91 5.27 -12.13
C CYS A 79 -2.46 6.56 -12.81
N PHE A 80 -2.04 7.54 -12.02
CA PHE A 80 -1.48 8.80 -12.54
C PHE A 80 -0.53 9.43 -11.53
N ASP A 81 0.45 10.16 -12.04
CA ASP A 81 1.35 10.93 -11.20
C ASP A 81 0.65 12.18 -10.68
N LEU A 82 0.82 12.47 -9.39
CA LEU A 82 0.37 13.72 -8.79
C LEU A 82 1.29 14.83 -9.29
N GLU A 83 0.74 15.77 -10.03
CA GLU A 83 1.46 16.94 -10.48
C GLU A 83 1.37 18.07 -9.46
N SER A 84 2.47 18.80 -9.25
CA SER A 84 2.47 19.97 -8.35
C SER A 84 1.56 21.11 -8.82
N SER A 85 1.22 21.13 -10.11
CA SER A 85 0.23 22.03 -10.73
C SER A 85 -1.18 21.82 -10.16
N ALA A 86 -1.49 20.61 -9.67
CA ALA A 86 -2.79 20.27 -9.08
C ALA A 86 -2.95 20.80 -7.64
N PHE A 87 -1.91 21.38 -7.03
CA PHE A 87 -1.99 21.90 -5.67
C PHE A 87 -2.72 23.25 -5.63
N LEU A 88 -3.88 23.27 -4.99
CA LEU A 88 -4.67 24.49 -4.78
C LEU A 88 -4.17 25.36 -3.62
N LYS A 89 -3.35 24.78 -2.74
CA LYS A 89 -2.78 25.43 -1.55
C LYS A 89 -1.26 25.36 -1.61
N SER A 90 -0.59 26.50 -1.48
CA SER A 90 0.87 26.59 -1.62
C SER A 90 1.61 25.83 -0.53
N GLU A 91 1.05 25.77 0.68
CA GLU A 91 1.60 25.06 1.85
C GLU A 91 1.78 23.56 1.57
N VAL A 92 0.98 22.99 0.65
CA VAL A 92 1.11 21.57 0.28
C VAL A 92 2.49 21.29 -0.34
N LYS A 93 3.09 22.27 -1.03
CA LYS A 93 4.42 22.11 -1.64
C LYS A 93 5.52 21.89 -0.58
N GLU A 94 5.30 22.33 0.66
CA GLU A 94 6.24 22.12 1.76
C GLU A 94 6.39 20.64 2.14
N PHE A 95 5.42 19.79 1.82
CA PHE A 95 5.55 18.35 2.07
C PHE A 95 6.34 17.59 0.98
N TYR A 96 6.78 18.31 -0.06
CA TYR A 96 7.42 17.76 -1.27
C TYR A 96 8.68 18.55 -1.69
N HIS A 97 9.47 19.01 -0.72
CA HIS A 97 10.71 19.75 -0.99
C HIS A 97 11.74 18.95 -1.83
N ASP A 98 11.70 17.63 -1.75
CA ASP A 98 12.57 16.70 -2.47
C ASP A 98 12.05 16.35 -3.88
N GLY A 99 10.88 16.87 -4.28
CA GLY A 99 10.23 16.52 -5.54
C GLY A 99 9.68 15.09 -5.60
N ASP A 100 9.68 14.34 -4.48
CA ASP A 100 9.18 12.96 -4.41
C ASP A 100 7.65 12.96 -4.28
N LEU A 101 7.00 13.36 -5.38
CA LEU A 101 5.55 13.36 -5.52
C LEU A 101 5.00 11.94 -5.52
N HIS A 102 3.71 11.83 -5.21
CA HIS A 102 3.03 10.55 -5.20
C HIS A 102 2.60 10.15 -6.61
N THR A 103 2.62 8.85 -6.90
CA THR A 103 1.71 8.24 -7.87
C THR A 103 0.40 7.91 -7.16
N VAL A 104 -0.72 8.31 -7.73
CA VAL A 104 -2.07 8.03 -7.23
C VAL A 104 -2.57 6.75 -7.91
N TYR A 105 -2.96 5.77 -7.10
CA TYR A 105 -3.59 4.53 -7.57
C TYR A 105 -5.04 4.55 -7.12
N ILE A 106 -5.96 4.37 -8.08
CA ILE A 106 -7.38 4.15 -7.82
C ILE A 106 -7.64 2.67 -8.05
N GLY A 107 -8.21 2.00 -7.05
CA GLY A 107 -8.57 0.59 -7.11
C GLY A 107 -10.08 0.39 -7.18
N PHE A 108 -10.52 -0.50 -8.06
CA PHE A 108 -11.85 -1.10 -8.00
C PHE A 108 -11.83 -2.26 -7.00
N ILE A 109 -12.73 -2.27 -6.02
CA ILE A 109 -12.79 -3.33 -5.02
C ILE A 109 -13.47 -4.55 -5.64
N ASP A 110 -12.71 -5.62 -5.88
CA ASP A 110 -13.24 -6.87 -6.42
C ASP A 110 -13.89 -7.71 -5.32
N SER A 111 -13.30 -7.71 -4.13
CA SER A 111 -13.78 -8.47 -2.99
C SER A 111 -13.33 -7.87 -1.66
N ILE A 112 -14.08 -8.22 -0.61
CA ILE A 112 -13.83 -7.79 0.77
C ILE A 112 -13.74 -9.04 1.65
N LEU A 113 -12.71 -9.13 2.48
CA LEU A 113 -12.56 -10.17 3.49
C LEU A 113 -12.61 -9.53 4.87
N SER A 114 -13.34 -10.11 5.80
CA SER A 114 -13.45 -9.63 7.19
C SER A 114 -13.27 -10.78 8.19
N ASN A 115 -12.77 -10.44 9.38
CA ASN A 115 -12.55 -11.37 10.49
C ASN A 115 -11.74 -12.63 10.08
N GLN A 116 -10.55 -12.41 9.49
CA GLN A 116 -9.63 -13.50 9.13
C GLN A 116 -9.12 -14.29 10.33
#